data_AF-A0AAN9ESW7-F1
#
_entry.id   AF-A0AAN9ESW7-F1
#
_cell.length_a   1.000
_cell.length_b   1.000
_cell.length_c   1.000
_cell.angle_alpha   90.00
_cell.angle_beta   90.00
_cell.angle_gamma   90.00
#
_symmetry.space_group_name_H-M   'P 1'
#
loop_
_entity.id
_entity.type
_entity.pdbx_description
1 polymer ?
#
loop_
_entity_poly.entity_id
_entity_poly.type
_entity_poly.pdbx_seq_one_letter_code
_entity_poly.pdbx_strand_id
1 'polypeptide(L)'
;MTFLHLLLVDAYGNRIQATVPDKLLSSFLHLLRDGVAYTISSIASVPNVGRYRWTPHLCALSFMPVTQVIVEECSVIPNHSFSFGSIDSVFMPFFSSDILRDVIGLLTTVTEEISYVKDEISTPAIMLELSDQYGTMDCCLFGEHVLQLHQFLAVNSAIQTVVVVQLCRMHLCDGRIVVHALPGVSNIMFNPDIYEASQLKSRMFEHGFFDTIPSMVGSGRRTSVEDQFMCSYPRITLEQLSHVNEVDCCHQCYAGWNLYCPWNNCWTEL
;
A
#
# COMPACT_ATOMS: atom_id res chain seq x y z
N MET A 1 -5.24 -3.72 -22.02
CA MET A 1 -5.67 -5.09 -21.67
C MET A 1 -6.11 -5.06 -20.24
N THR A 2 -7.31 -5.54 -19.94
CA THR A 2 -7.91 -5.43 -18.61
C THR A 2 -7.62 -6.71 -17.85
N PHE A 3 -6.96 -6.66 -16.71
CA PHE A 3 -6.81 -7.80 -15.82
C PHE A 3 -7.14 -7.34 -14.41
N LEU A 4 -7.63 -8.27 -13.59
CA LEU A 4 -7.90 -7.99 -12.18
C LEU A 4 -6.77 -8.61 -11.38
N HIS A 5 -6.10 -7.78 -10.60
CA HIS A 5 -5.12 -8.25 -9.65
C HIS A 5 -5.72 -8.33 -8.26
N LEU A 6 -5.32 -9.37 -7.55
CA LEU A 6 -5.74 -9.70 -6.20
C LEU A 6 -4.49 -9.78 -5.32
N LEU A 7 -4.61 -9.32 -4.08
CA LEU A 7 -3.63 -9.61 -3.04
C LEU A 7 -4.31 -10.52 -2.02
N LEU A 8 -3.93 -11.79 -2.00
CA LEU A 8 -4.50 -12.83 -1.13
C LEU A 8 -3.76 -12.89 0.21
N VAL A 9 -4.50 -13.07 1.30
CA VAL A 9 -3.95 -13.14 2.67
C VAL A 9 -4.41 -14.40 3.40
N ASP A 10 -3.48 -15.21 3.88
CA ASP A 10 -3.80 -16.42 4.63
C ASP A 10 -4.05 -16.17 6.14
N ALA A 11 -4.39 -17.23 6.87
CA ALA A 11 -4.63 -17.19 8.32
C ALA A 11 -3.41 -16.77 9.16
N TYR A 12 -2.20 -16.84 8.59
CA TYR A 12 -0.96 -16.41 9.23
C TYR A 12 -0.57 -14.99 8.82
N GLY A 13 -1.38 -14.33 8.00
CA GLY A 13 -1.12 -12.99 7.49
C GLY A 13 -0.16 -12.94 6.30
N ASN A 14 0.23 -14.09 5.74
CA ASN A 14 1.11 -14.14 4.57
C ASN A 14 0.36 -13.65 3.33
N ARG A 15 1.05 -12.86 2.52
CA ARG A 15 0.50 -12.23 1.33
C ARG A 15 1.01 -12.90 0.06
N ILE A 16 0.11 -13.26 -0.85
CA ILE A 16 0.46 -13.73 -2.20
C ILE A 16 -0.37 -12.99 -3.25
N GLN A 17 0.29 -12.59 -4.33
CA GLN A 17 -0.37 -11.96 -5.46
C GLN A 17 -1.10 -13.01 -6.30
N ALA A 18 -2.30 -12.67 -6.78
CA ALA A 18 -3.00 -13.45 -7.78
C ALA A 18 -3.53 -12.56 -8.91
N THR A 19 -3.72 -13.12 -10.10
CA THR A 19 -4.27 -12.41 -11.25
C THR A 19 -5.41 -13.20 -11.86
N VAL A 20 -6.51 -12.51 -12.18
CA VAL A 20 -7.57 -12.98 -13.05
C VAL A 20 -7.31 -12.42 -14.45
N PRO A 21 -6.91 -13.25 -15.43
CA PRO A 21 -6.70 -12.81 -16.80
C PRO A 21 -7.99 -12.23 -17.40
N ASP A 22 -7.84 -11.28 -18.33
CA ASP A 22 -8.95 -10.61 -19.05
C ASP A 22 -10.05 -11.58 -19.51
N LYS A 23 -9.62 -12.67 -20.15
CA LYS A 23 -10.48 -13.73 -20.71
C LYS A 23 -11.39 -14.42 -19.68
N LEU A 24 -11.06 -14.30 -18.39
CA LEU A 24 -11.75 -14.94 -17.28
C LEU A 24 -12.44 -13.93 -16.36
N LEU A 25 -12.30 -12.62 -16.59
CA LEU A 25 -12.88 -11.60 -15.73
C LEU A 25 -14.39 -11.76 -15.58
N SER A 26 -15.12 -11.96 -16.67
CA SER A 26 -16.58 -12.13 -16.64
C SER A 26 -17.02 -13.31 -15.77
N SER A 27 -16.21 -14.38 -15.71
CA SER A 27 -16.50 -15.59 -14.95
C SER A 27 -16.24 -15.44 -13.45
N PHE A 28 -15.28 -14.61 -13.04
CA PHE A 28 -14.86 -14.53 -11.63
C PHE A 28 -15.16 -13.21 -10.95
N LEU A 29 -15.32 -12.09 -11.67
CA LEU A 29 -15.47 -10.76 -11.08
C LEU A 29 -16.65 -10.67 -10.11
N HIS A 30 -17.77 -11.32 -10.44
CA HIS A 30 -18.97 -11.31 -9.61
C HIS A 30 -18.87 -12.20 -8.35
N LEU A 31 -17.88 -13.11 -8.31
CA LEU A 31 -17.65 -14.02 -7.20
C LEU A 31 -16.72 -13.39 -6.14
N LEU A 32 -15.85 -12.47 -6.53
CA LEU A 32 -14.82 -11.89 -5.66
C LEU A 32 -15.34 -10.60 -4.99
N ARG A 33 -15.24 -10.55 -3.66
CA ARG A 33 -15.67 -9.48 -2.72
C ARG A 33 -14.64 -9.27 -1.59
N ASP A 34 -14.30 -7.99 -1.32
CA ASP A 34 -13.16 -7.61 -0.46
C ASP A 34 -13.53 -7.91 0.98
N GLY A 35 -12.54 -8.32 1.76
CA GLY A 35 -12.73 -8.79 3.13
C GLY A 35 -13.49 -10.11 3.26
N VAL A 36 -13.81 -10.81 2.17
CA VAL A 36 -14.47 -12.13 2.22
C VAL A 36 -13.43 -13.23 2.07
N ALA A 37 -13.56 -14.30 2.85
CA ALA A 37 -12.71 -15.48 2.74
C ALA A 37 -13.27 -16.47 1.72
N TYR A 38 -12.38 -17.22 1.07
CA TYR A 38 -12.77 -18.30 0.16
C TYR A 38 -11.80 -19.48 0.28
N THR A 39 -12.20 -20.60 -0.28
CA THR A 39 -11.33 -21.68 -0.72
C THR A 39 -11.13 -21.56 -2.24
N ILE A 40 -9.88 -21.48 -2.69
CA ILE A 40 -9.52 -21.45 -4.11
C ILE A 40 -8.74 -22.72 -4.46
N SER A 41 -9.16 -23.42 -5.51
CA SER A 41 -8.48 -24.63 -5.99
C SER A 41 -8.30 -24.63 -7.51
N SER A 42 -7.43 -25.52 -8.00
CA SER A 42 -7.10 -25.64 -9.43
C SER A 42 -6.59 -24.31 -10.02
N ILE A 43 -5.61 -23.71 -9.36
CA ILE A 43 -4.99 -22.43 -9.73
C ILE A 43 -3.53 -22.64 -10.15
N ALA A 44 -3.03 -21.84 -11.09
CA ALA A 44 -1.65 -21.96 -11.56
C ALA A 44 -0.71 -21.17 -10.66
N SER A 45 0.45 -21.75 -10.35
CA SER A 45 1.61 -21.01 -9.83
C SER A 45 2.46 -20.50 -10.98
N VAL A 46 2.83 -19.22 -10.96
CA VAL A 46 3.67 -18.56 -11.95
C VAL A 46 4.81 -17.81 -11.26
N PRO A 47 5.96 -17.58 -11.92
CA PRO A 47 7.02 -16.74 -11.35
C PRO A 47 6.51 -15.33 -11.05
N ASN A 48 6.81 -14.82 -9.84
CA ASN A 48 6.51 -13.45 -9.46
C ASN A 48 7.68 -12.55 -9.84
N VAL A 49 7.65 -12.01 -11.05
CA VAL A 49 8.73 -11.24 -11.65
C VAL A 49 8.22 -9.93 -12.23
N GLY A 50 9.11 -8.95 -12.39
CA GLY A 50 8.80 -7.65 -13.00
C GLY A 50 8.42 -6.57 -12.00
N ARG A 51 8.07 -5.39 -12.53
CA ARG A 51 7.80 -4.15 -11.77
C ARG A 51 6.43 -4.12 -11.05
N TYR A 52 5.59 -5.12 -11.35
CA TYR A 52 4.26 -5.31 -10.75
C TYR A 52 4.25 -6.43 -9.70
N ARG A 53 5.41 -6.73 -9.13
CA ARG A 53 5.58 -7.68 -8.03
C ARG A 53 5.21 -7.03 -6.71
N TRP A 54 4.02 -7.31 -6.19
CA TRP A 54 3.54 -6.64 -4.96
C TRP A 54 3.96 -7.31 -3.66
N THR A 55 4.41 -8.56 -3.74
CA THR A 55 4.79 -9.37 -2.59
C THR A 55 6.23 -9.87 -2.72
N PRO A 56 6.93 -10.11 -1.60
CA PRO A 56 8.25 -10.74 -1.63
C PRO A 56 8.18 -12.22 -2.00
N HIS A 57 7.00 -12.82 -2.13
CA HIS A 57 6.86 -14.22 -2.51
C HIS A 57 7.44 -14.48 -3.91
N LEU A 58 8.14 -15.60 -4.13
CA LEU A 58 8.80 -15.93 -5.39
C LEU A 58 7.80 -16.32 -6.50
N CYS A 59 6.62 -16.79 -6.09
CA CYS A 59 5.53 -17.17 -6.97
C CYS A 59 4.33 -16.24 -6.79
N ALA A 60 3.57 -16.06 -7.87
CA ALA A 60 2.24 -15.47 -7.88
C ALA A 60 1.26 -16.51 -8.42
N LEU A 61 -0.04 -16.28 -8.22
CA LEU A 61 -1.10 -17.16 -8.68
C LEU A 61 -1.77 -16.60 -9.93
N SER A 62 -2.21 -17.48 -10.82
CA SER A 62 -2.95 -17.09 -12.02
C SER A 62 -4.18 -17.97 -12.17
N PHE A 63 -5.35 -17.32 -12.27
CA PHE A 63 -6.62 -18.01 -12.45
C PHE A 63 -6.65 -18.72 -13.80
N MET A 64 -7.19 -19.93 -13.80
CA MET A 64 -7.38 -20.77 -14.96
C MET A 64 -8.87 -20.97 -15.23
N PRO A 65 -9.28 -21.40 -16.43
CA PRO A 65 -10.67 -21.74 -16.71
C PRO A 65 -11.25 -22.79 -15.75
N VAL A 66 -10.39 -23.64 -15.18
CA VAL A 66 -10.75 -24.71 -14.23
C VAL A 66 -10.70 -24.29 -12.77
N THR A 67 -10.27 -23.06 -12.46
CA THR A 67 -10.17 -22.57 -11.08
C THR A 67 -11.53 -22.54 -10.43
N GLN A 68 -11.61 -23.07 -9.21
CA GLN A 68 -12.83 -23.06 -8.40
C GLN A 68 -12.66 -22.08 -7.25
N VAL A 69 -13.70 -21.29 -6.99
CA VAL A 69 -13.75 -20.28 -5.91
C VAL A 69 -15.01 -20.55 -5.10
N ILE A 70 -14.86 -20.82 -3.81
CA ILE A 70 -15.97 -21.14 -2.91
C ILE A 70 -15.89 -20.21 -1.71
N VAL A 71 -16.89 -19.34 -1.54
CA VAL A 71 -17.00 -18.44 -0.38
C VAL A 71 -17.03 -19.26 0.91
N GLU A 72 -16.29 -18.82 1.91
CA GLU A 72 -16.19 -19.49 3.20
C GLU A 72 -16.36 -18.48 4.34
N GLU A 73 -17.06 -18.89 5.41
CA GLU A 73 -17.07 -18.13 6.66
C GLU A 73 -15.81 -18.49 7.45
N CYS A 74 -14.83 -17.60 7.46
CA CYS A 74 -13.59 -17.80 8.19
C CYS A 74 -13.34 -16.63 9.15
N SER A 75 -13.34 -16.92 10.45
CA SER A 75 -12.99 -15.94 11.49
C SER A 75 -11.49 -15.93 11.82
N VAL A 76 -10.71 -16.85 11.23
CA VAL A 76 -9.29 -17.00 11.54
C VAL A 76 -8.43 -16.04 10.71
N ILE A 77 -8.87 -15.71 9.49
CA ILE A 77 -8.15 -14.75 8.67
C ILE A 77 -8.43 -13.35 9.22
N PRO A 78 -7.40 -12.59 9.59
CA PRO A 78 -7.60 -11.25 10.10
C PRO A 78 -8.15 -10.34 8.99
N ASN A 79 -9.14 -9.50 9.31
CA ASN A 79 -9.67 -8.48 8.39
C ASN A 79 -8.55 -7.55 7.88
N HIS A 80 -7.57 -7.29 8.74
CA HIS A 80 -6.35 -6.58 8.41
C HIS A 80 -5.15 -7.37 8.94
N SER A 81 -4.34 -7.91 8.04
CA SER A 81 -2.98 -8.36 8.36
C SER A 81 -2.04 -7.20 8.08
N PHE A 82 -1.32 -6.69 9.09
CA PHE A 82 -0.30 -5.67 8.90
C PHE A 82 1.10 -6.27 9.03
N SER A 83 2.04 -5.78 8.22
CA SER A 83 3.46 -6.11 8.31
C SER A 83 4.26 -4.82 8.43
N PHE A 84 4.26 -4.23 9.63
CA PHE A 84 5.02 -3.02 9.91
C PHE A 84 6.50 -3.31 10.16
N GLY A 85 7.36 -2.46 9.60
CA GLY A 85 8.73 -2.27 10.07
C GLY A 85 8.86 -0.94 10.80
N SER A 86 9.90 -0.78 11.60
CA SER A 86 10.33 0.57 12.02
C SER A 86 10.68 1.39 10.80
N ILE A 87 10.57 2.73 10.90
CA ILE A 87 10.98 3.65 9.84
C ILE A 87 12.38 3.22 9.40
N ASP A 88 13.43 3.28 10.24
CA ASP A 88 14.81 2.92 9.86
C ASP A 88 14.98 1.59 9.08
N SER A 89 14.27 0.52 9.46
CA SER A 89 14.32 -0.80 8.83
C SER A 89 13.71 -0.81 7.44
N VAL A 90 12.71 0.06 7.24
CA VAL A 90 12.06 0.31 5.96
C VAL A 90 13.02 1.13 5.04
N PHE A 91 13.99 1.88 5.57
CA PHE A 91 15.01 2.64 4.79
C PHE A 91 16.29 1.87 4.43
N MET A 92 16.36 0.55 4.65
CA MET A 92 17.56 -0.20 4.29
C MET A 92 17.84 -0.14 2.77
N PRO A 93 19.11 0.01 2.33
CA PRO A 93 19.51 0.32 0.93
C PRO A 93 19.17 -0.73 -0.14
N PHE A 94 18.42 -1.78 0.23
CA PHE A 94 17.98 -2.86 -0.66
C PHE A 94 16.45 -2.97 -0.75
N PHE A 95 15.71 -1.92 -0.36
CA PHE A 95 14.25 -1.97 -0.47
C PHE A 95 13.82 -2.01 -1.94
N SER A 96 13.08 -3.06 -2.31
CA SER A 96 12.48 -3.18 -3.64
C SER A 96 11.27 -2.26 -3.69
N SER A 97 11.34 -1.24 -4.55
CA SER A 97 10.26 -0.27 -4.78
C SER A 97 9.02 -0.90 -5.43
N ASP A 98 9.09 -2.16 -5.84
CA ASP A 98 7.99 -2.88 -6.47
C ASP A 98 7.06 -3.52 -5.42
N ILE A 99 7.60 -3.85 -4.23
CA ILE A 99 6.87 -4.54 -3.17
C ILE A 99 6.04 -3.54 -2.36
N LEU A 100 4.77 -3.88 -2.14
CA LEU A 100 3.87 -3.10 -1.30
C LEU A 100 4.18 -3.35 0.18
N ARG A 101 4.18 -2.28 0.97
CA ARG A 101 4.49 -2.29 2.40
C ARG A 101 3.35 -1.69 3.19
N ASP A 102 3.34 -1.96 4.49
CA ASP A 102 2.49 -1.23 5.42
C ASP A 102 3.39 -0.36 6.28
N VAL A 103 3.02 0.90 6.45
CA VAL A 103 3.73 1.83 7.31
C VAL A 103 2.79 2.34 8.40
N ILE A 104 3.38 2.62 9.56
CA ILE A 104 2.72 3.24 10.70
C ILE A 104 3.59 4.37 11.20
N GLY A 105 2.98 5.49 11.56
CA GLY A 105 3.72 6.63 12.10
C GLY A 105 2.82 7.67 12.76
N LEU A 106 3.43 8.48 13.61
CA LEU A 106 2.80 9.63 14.24
C LEU A 106 2.74 10.78 13.23
N LEU A 107 1.56 11.34 13.00
CA LEU A 107 1.40 12.49 12.12
C LEU A 107 1.95 13.76 12.79
N THR A 108 3.05 14.30 12.27
CA THR A 108 3.72 15.49 12.80
C THR A 108 3.46 16.73 11.96
N THR A 109 3.38 16.57 10.64
CA THR A 109 3.23 17.68 9.70
C THR A 109 2.27 17.32 8.58
N VAL A 110 1.48 18.30 8.14
CA VAL A 110 0.59 18.24 6.99
C VAL A 110 0.89 19.45 6.10
N THR A 111 1.15 19.23 4.81
CA THR A 111 1.35 20.33 3.87
C THR A 111 0.01 20.92 3.39
N GLU A 112 0.08 22.07 2.76
CA GLU A 112 -1.03 22.56 1.93
C GLU A 112 -1.39 21.55 0.83
N GLU A 113 -2.68 21.52 0.49
CA GLU A 113 -3.19 20.78 -0.65
C GLU A 113 -2.73 21.43 -1.95
N ILE A 114 -2.21 20.60 -2.85
CA ILE A 114 -1.85 21.02 -4.21
C ILE A 114 -2.64 20.22 -5.23
N SER A 115 -2.68 20.74 -6.46
CA SER A 115 -3.20 20.01 -7.62
C SER A 115 -2.05 19.31 -8.34
N TYR A 116 -1.96 17.99 -8.22
CA TYR A 116 -1.01 17.17 -8.96
C TYR A 116 -1.61 16.86 -10.35
N VAL A 117 -0.97 17.34 -11.41
CA VAL A 117 -1.42 17.11 -12.80
C VAL A 117 -0.59 16.01 -13.44
N LYS A 118 -1.24 14.93 -13.84
CA LYS A 118 -0.64 13.81 -14.58
C LYS A 118 -1.56 13.44 -15.74
N ASP A 119 -1.00 13.32 -16.94
CA ASP A 119 -1.75 12.97 -18.15
C ASP A 119 -2.99 13.86 -18.37
N GLU A 120 -2.84 15.17 -18.14
CA GLU A 120 -3.92 16.19 -18.16
C GLU A 120 -5.02 16.02 -17.10
N ILE A 121 -4.88 15.04 -16.21
CA ILE A 121 -5.78 14.81 -15.07
C ILE A 121 -5.21 15.52 -13.85
N SER A 122 -5.96 16.50 -13.34
CA SER A 122 -5.66 17.17 -12.07
C SER A 122 -6.24 16.37 -10.90
N THR A 123 -5.38 15.94 -9.98
CA THR A 123 -5.72 15.14 -8.79
C THR A 123 -5.26 15.90 -7.54
N PRO A 124 -6.10 16.08 -6.51
CA PRO A 124 -5.66 16.71 -5.27
C PRO A 124 -4.59 15.85 -4.59
N ALA A 125 -3.56 16.49 -4.05
CA ALA A 125 -2.45 15.83 -3.38
C ALA A 125 -2.02 16.58 -2.12
N ILE A 126 -1.69 15.83 -1.07
CA ILE A 126 -1.15 16.34 0.20
C ILE A 126 0.02 15.47 0.61
N MET A 127 1.03 16.09 1.21
CA MET A 127 2.13 15.39 1.85
C MET A 127 2.01 15.45 3.36
N LEU A 128 2.18 14.30 3.98
CA LEU A 128 2.24 14.11 5.42
C LEU A 128 3.67 13.82 5.83
N GLU A 129 4.07 14.31 7.00
CA GLU A 129 5.26 13.79 7.68
C GLU A 129 4.80 12.85 8.78
N LEU A 130 5.27 11.61 8.71
CA LEU A 130 5.03 10.58 9.70
C LEU A 130 6.33 10.29 10.45
N SER A 131 6.25 10.18 11.77
CA SER A 131 7.41 9.98 12.63
C SER A 131 7.27 8.75 13.53
N ASP A 132 8.38 8.08 13.79
CA ASP A 132 8.53 7.08 14.84
C ASP A 132 9.75 7.41 15.72
N GLN A 133 10.10 6.53 16.66
CA GLN A 133 11.25 6.75 17.55
C GLN A 133 12.62 6.75 16.84
N TYR A 134 12.67 6.32 15.57
CA TYR A 134 13.91 6.16 14.81
C TYR A 134 14.08 7.21 13.70
N GLY A 135 13.01 7.90 13.29
CA GLY A 135 13.11 8.97 12.32
C GLY A 135 11.77 9.48 11.79
N THR A 136 11.84 10.08 10.60
CA THR A 136 10.68 10.63 9.90
C THR A 136 10.62 10.12 8.46
N MET A 137 9.40 10.06 7.91
CA MET A 137 9.13 9.68 6.53
C MET A 137 8.07 10.58 5.93
N ASP A 138 8.23 10.92 4.65
CA ASP A 138 7.26 11.69 3.91
C ASP A 138 6.23 10.74 3.28
N CYS A 139 4.94 11.05 3.39
CA CYS A 139 3.84 10.24 2.87
C CYS A 139 2.92 11.07 1.98
N CYS A 140 2.87 10.73 0.70
CA CYS A 140 2.07 11.38 -0.33
C CYS A 140 0.69 10.72 -0.45
N LEU A 141 -0.35 11.52 -0.22
CA LEU A 141 -1.75 11.16 -0.43
C LEU A 141 -2.27 11.79 -1.71
N PHE A 142 -3.17 11.08 -2.40
CA PHE A 142 -3.79 11.54 -3.64
C PHE A 142 -5.30 11.26 -3.64
N GLY A 143 -6.06 12.13 -4.29
CA GLY A 143 -7.47 11.88 -4.61
C GLY A 143 -8.32 11.65 -3.37
N GLU A 144 -9.02 10.52 -3.31
CA GLU A 144 -9.91 10.15 -2.21
C GLU A 144 -9.23 10.16 -0.83
N HIS A 145 -7.95 9.78 -0.77
CA HIS A 145 -7.18 9.80 0.47
C HIS A 145 -7.04 11.20 1.08
N VAL A 146 -6.96 12.23 0.23
CA VAL A 146 -6.93 13.64 0.67
C VAL A 146 -8.25 14.03 1.31
N LEU A 147 -9.37 13.58 0.72
CA LEU A 147 -10.70 13.80 1.28
C LEU A 147 -10.86 13.10 2.65
N GLN A 148 -10.40 11.85 2.78
CA GLN A 148 -10.44 11.10 4.04
C GLN A 148 -9.65 11.81 5.15
N LEU A 149 -8.45 12.33 4.83
CA LEU A 149 -7.65 13.12 5.76
C LEU A 149 -8.39 14.37 6.24
N HIS A 150 -8.95 15.17 5.31
CA HIS A 150 -9.68 16.39 5.66
C HIS A 150 -10.88 16.11 6.55
N GLN A 151 -11.65 15.08 6.24
CA GLN A 151 -12.79 14.65 7.07
C GLN A 151 -12.35 14.27 8.48
N PHE A 152 -11.24 13.54 8.61
CA PHE A 152 -10.69 13.15 9.90
C PHE A 152 -10.20 14.38 10.71
N LEU A 153 -9.41 15.25 10.09
CA LEU A 153 -8.86 16.43 10.75
C LEU A 153 -9.91 17.48 11.11
N ALA A 154 -11.00 17.58 10.35
CA ALA A 154 -12.11 18.49 10.67
C ALA A 154 -12.75 18.18 12.04
N VAL A 155 -12.73 16.91 12.46
CA VAL A 155 -13.28 16.45 13.75
C VAL A 155 -12.20 16.33 14.82
N ASN A 156 -10.94 16.03 14.44
CA ASN A 156 -9.87 15.63 15.35
C ASN A 156 -8.62 16.55 15.29
N SER A 157 -8.78 17.82 14.94
CA SER A 157 -7.69 18.77 14.66
C SER A 157 -6.67 18.99 15.78
N ALA A 158 -7.03 18.66 17.03
CA ALA A 158 -6.18 18.87 18.21
C ALA A 158 -5.76 17.56 18.91
N ILE A 159 -5.81 16.43 18.20
CA ILE A 159 -5.50 15.12 18.77
C ILE A 159 -4.24 14.54 18.11
N GLN A 160 -3.34 14.02 18.94
CA GLN A 160 -2.21 13.23 18.48
C GLN A 160 -2.70 12.04 17.63
N THR A 161 -2.28 12.03 16.37
CA THR A 161 -2.83 11.13 15.36
C THR A 161 -1.77 10.12 14.92
N VAL A 162 -2.07 8.83 15.08
CA VAL A 162 -1.31 7.76 14.44
C VAL A 162 -1.96 7.46 13.10
N VAL A 163 -1.14 7.36 12.05
CA VAL A 163 -1.58 7.04 10.70
C VAL A 163 -1.01 5.68 10.33
N VAL A 164 -1.87 4.81 9.83
CA VAL A 164 -1.48 3.56 9.17
C VAL A 164 -1.78 3.72 7.69
N VAL A 165 -0.80 3.42 6.84
CA VAL A 165 -0.98 3.33 5.39
C VAL A 165 -0.64 1.90 4.99
N GLN A 166 -1.67 1.13 4.63
CA GLN A 166 -1.55 -0.25 4.19
C GLN A 166 -1.33 -0.29 2.68
N LEU A 167 -0.54 -1.26 2.19
CA LEU A 167 -0.28 -1.47 0.77
C LEU A 167 0.27 -0.24 0.03
N CYS A 168 1.17 0.50 0.67
CA CYS A 168 1.82 1.65 0.08
C CYS A 168 3.03 1.25 -0.77
N ARG A 169 3.37 2.10 -1.74
CA ARG A 169 4.61 2.00 -2.52
C ARG A 169 5.65 2.96 -1.96
N MET A 170 6.92 2.60 -2.03
CA MET A 170 8.01 3.43 -1.54
C MET A 170 8.95 3.86 -2.67
N HIS A 171 9.35 5.12 -2.65
CA HIS A 171 10.22 5.74 -3.64
C HIS A 171 11.37 6.47 -2.96
N LEU A 172 12.56 6.45 -3.57
CA LEU A 172 13.69 7.27 -3.12
C LEU A 172 13.71 8.59 -3.89
N CYS A 173 13.49 9.70 -3.21
CA CYS A 173 13.50 11.07 -3.72
C CYS A 173 14.62 11.87 -3.05
N ASP A 174 15.63 12.30 -3.80
CA ASP A 174 16.71 13.15 -3.28
C ASP A 174 17.34 12.63 -1.97
N GLY A 175 17.50 11.30 -1.87
CA GLY A 175 18.05 10.64 -0.69
C GLY A 175 17.08 10.46 0.49
N ARG A 176 15.82 10.84 0.32
CA ARG A 176 14.72 10.60 1.27
C ARG A 176 13.77 9.57 0.72
N ILE A 177 13.16 8.76 1.58
CA ILE A 177 12.09 7.88 1.13
C ILE A 177 10.77 8.60 1.27
N VAL A 178 9.99 8.52 0.20
CA VAL A 178 8.63 8.99 0.11
C VAL A 178 7.73 7.76 -0.04
N VAL A 179 6.76 7.66 0.85
CA VAL A 179 5.69 6.67 0.82
C VAL A 179 4.56 7.21 -0.02
N HIS A 180 4.06 6.45 -0.99
CA HIS A 180 2.93 6.81 -1.83
C HIS A 180 1.75 5.89 -1.50
N ALA A 181 0.65 6.49 -1.05
CA ALA A 181 -0.63 5.80 -1.00
C ALA A 181 -1.18 5.64 -2.43
N LEU A 182 -1.47 4.40 -2.82
CA LEU A 182 -1.93 4.04 -4.15
C LEU A 182 -3.46 4.13 -4.23
N PRO A 183 -4.03 4.99 -5.09
CA PRO A 183 -5.49 5.09 -5.25
C PRO A 183 -6.13 3.74 -5.60
N GLY A 184 -7.21 3.38 -4.89
CA GLY A 184 -7.93 2.11 -5.08
C GLY A 184 -7.21 0.86 -4.57
N VAL A 185 -6.00 0.98 -4.03
CA VAL A 185 -5.21 -0.16 -3.50
C VAL A 185 -4.90 0.05 -2.02
N SER A 186 -4.34 1.20 -1.67
CA SER A 186 -3.94 1.48 -0.29
C SER A 186 -5.15 1.76 0.60
N ASN A 187 -5.07 1.33 1.85
CA ASN A 187 -6.03 1.69 2.88
C ASN A 187 -5.35 2.59 3.89
N ILE A 188 -5.99 3.70 4.26
CA ILE A 188 -5.47 4.67 5.21
C ILE A 188 -6.35 4.70 6.44
N MET A 189 -5.74 4.54 7.60
CA MET A 189 -6.44 4.52 8.88
C MET A 189 -5.84 5.57 9.81
N PHE A 190 -6.73 6.38 10.38
CA PHE A 190 -6.37 7.41 11.34
C PHE A 190 -6.79 6.98 12.74
N ASN A 191 -5.83 6.93 13.68
CA ASN A 191 -5.99 6.39 15.02
C ASN A 191 -6.71 5.01 15.07
N PRO A 192 -6.22 4.00 14.32
CA PRO A 192 -6.80 2.66 14.40
C PRO A 192 -6.65 2.07 15.81
N ASP A 193 -7.67 1.34 16.26
CA ASP A 193 -7.66 0.60 17.52
C ASP A 193 -6.91 -0.73 17.34
N ILE A 194 -5.59 -0.62 17.20
CA ILE A 194 -4.67 -1.75 17.06
C ILE A 194 -3.52 -1.62 18.05
N TYR A 195 -2.97 -2.77 18.46
CA TYR A 195 -1.90 -2.83 19.46
C TYR A 195 -0.67 -1.99 19.05
N GLU A 196 -0.30 -2.01 17.78
CA GLU A 196 0.86 -1.30 17.24
C GLU A 196 0.70 0.21 17.33
N ALA A 197 -0.51 0.74 17.16
CA ALA A 197 -0.79 2.16 17.30
C ALA A 197 -0.66 2.61 18.76
N SER A 198 -1.16 1.83 19.72
CA SER A 198 -0.99 2.09 21.15
C SER A 198 0.48 2.01 21.58
N GLN A 199 1.21 1.03 21.06
CA GLN A 199 2.63 0.85 21.32
C GLN A 199 3.45 2.01 20.76
N LEU A 200 3.16 2.46 19.52
CA LEU A 200 3.83 3.60 18.92
C LEU A 200 3.62 4.86 19.75
N LYS A 201 2.39 5.18 20.17
CA LYS A 201 2.12 6.34 21.05
C LYS A 201 2.95 6.29 22.32
N SER A 202 3.03 5.12 22.95
CA SER A 202 3.80 4.93 24.19
C SER A 202 5.30 5.17 23.97
N ARG A 203 5.87 4.60 22.90
CA ARG A 203 7.29 4.81 22.56
C ARG A 203 7.60 6.28 22.22
N MET A 204 6.71 6.93 21.46
CA MET A 204 6.86 8.34 21.12
C MET A 204 6.85 9.22 22.37
N PHE A 205 5.97 8.92 23.33
CA PHE A 205 5.92 9.61 24.63
C PHE A 205 7.24 9.49 25.40
N GLU A 206 7.83 8.29 25.47
CA GLU A 206 9.13 8.06 26.12
C GLU A 206 10.28 8.85 25.48
N HIS A 207 10.19 9.12 24.17
CA HIS A 207 11.20 9.86 23.41
C HIS A 207 10.92 11.38 23.39
N GLY A 208 10.01 11.87 24.22
CA GLY A 208 9.76 13.30 24.40
C GLY A 208 8.76 13.93 23.41
N PHE A 209 8.09 13.12 22.60
CA PHE A 209 7.00 13.57 21.71
C PHE A 209 5.67 13.64 22.50
N PHE A 210 5.65 14.49 23.52
CA PHE A 210 4.46 14.75 24.32
C PHE A 210 3.43 15.51 23.48
N ASP A 211 2.22 14.97 23.34
CA ASP A 211 1.06 15.62 22.72
C ASP A 211 1.34 16.26 21.35
N THR A 212 2.14 15.60 20.50
CA THR A 212 2.45 16.12 19.16
C THR A 212 1.18 16.19 18.32
N ILE A 213 0.70 17.41 18.08
CA ILE A 213 -0.43 17.72 17.20
C ILE A 213 0.15 18.04 15.80
N PRO A 214 -0.50 17.57 14.71
CA PRO A 214 -0.07 17.87 13.36
C PRO A 214 0.06 19.38 13.12
N SER A 215 1.22 19.82 12.62
CA SER A 215 1.44 21.20 12.20
C SER A 215 1.10 21.38 10.72
N MET A 216 0.41 22.47 10.37
CA MET A 216 0.14 22.83 8.98
C MET A 216 1.30 23.69 8.45
N VAL A 217 1.98 23.26 7.38
CA VAL A 217 3.10 23.99 6.78
C VAL A 217 2.70 24.52 5.40
N GLY A 218 2.81 25.84 5.23
CA GLY A 218 2.60 26.51 3.95
C GLY A 218 3.73 26.27 2.94
N SER A 219 3.45 26.49 1.66
CA SER A 219 4.22 26.15 0.45
C SER A 219 5.76 26.44 0.42
N GLY A 220 6.34 27.11 1.41
CA GLY A 220 7.68 27.74 1.31
C GLY A 220 8.90 27.02 1.91
N ARG A 221 8.81 25.78 2.45
CA ARG A 221 9.89 25.27 3.35
C ARG A 221 10.53 23.92 3.03
N ARG A 222 10.23 23.28 1.90
CA ARG A 222 10.89 22.03 1.43
C ARG A 222 11.21 22.15 -0.06
N THR A 223 12.05 21.26 -0.60
CA THR A 223 12.15 21.05 -2.06
C THR A 223 10.74 20.99 -2.64
N SER A 224 10.53 21.46 -3.89
CA SER A 224 9.17 21.66 -4.40
C SER A 224 8.38 20.36 -4.17
N VAL A 225 7.21 20.48 -3.54
CA VAL A 225 6.39 19.30 -3.22
C VAL A 225 6.12 18.52 -4.52
N GLU A 226 6.03 19.26 -5.62
CA GLU A 226 6.03 18.80 -7.02
C GLU A 226 7.19 17.85 -7.35
N ASP A 227 8.45 18.19 -7.08
CA ASP A 227 9.61 17.34 -7.36
C ASP A 227 9.55 16.00 -6.61
N GLN A 228 9.03 16.00 -5.38
CA GLN A 228 8.85 14.78 -4.59
C GLN A 228 7.65 13.95 -5.08
N PHE A 229 6.59 14.59 -5.59
CA PHE A 229 5.50 13.88 -6.28
C PHE A 229 5.97 13.28 -7.61
N MET A 230 6.87 13.94 -8.33
CA MET A 230 7.41 13.48 -9.62
C MET A 230 8.28 12.23 -9.53
N CYS A 231 8.72 11.83 -8.33
CA CYS A 231 9.37 10.54 -8.08
C CYS A 231 8.49 9.31 -8.35
N SER A 232 7.19 9.51 -8.62
CA SER A 232 6.29 8.47 -9.11
C SER A 232 6.80 7.80 -10.40
N TYR A 233 7.78 8.40 -11.09
CA TYR A 233 8.45 7.83 -12.24
C TYR A 233 9.94 7.60 -11.94
N PRO A 234 10.43 6.35 -11.89
CA PRO A 234 11.87 6.12 -11.85
C PRO A 234 12.51 6.68 -13.12
N ARG A 235 13.60 7.44 -13.00
CA ARG A 235 14.46 7.78 -14.14
C ARG A 235 15.01 6.48 -14.73
N ILE A 236 14.44 6.04 -15.83
CA ILE A 236 14.92 4.88 -16.57
C ILE A 236 16.06 5.29 -17.51
N THR A 237 17.07 4.44 -17.63
CA THR A 237 18.14 4.65 -18.63
C THR A 237 17.63 4.31 -20.03
N LEU A 238 18.29 4.83 -21.08
CA LEU A 238 17.97 4.51 -22.48
C LEU A 238 17.97 3.00 -22.78
N GLU A 239 18.77 2.22 -22.06
CA GLU A 239 18.77 0.75 -22.16
C GLU A 239 17.50 0.12 -21.55
N GLN A 240 17.03 0.67 -20.43
CA GLN A 240 15.83 0.17 -19.74
C GLN A 240 14.53 0.49 -20.49
N LEU A 241 14.54 1.50 -21.38
CA LEU A 241 13.43 1.84 -22.28
C LEU A 241 13.08 0.70 -23.26
N SER A 242 14.06 -0.12 -23.66
CA SER A 242 13.82 -1.25 -24.58
C SER A 242 12.99 -2.39 -23.97
N HIS A 243 12.88 -2.43 -22.65
CA HIS A 243 12.06 -3.39 -21.90
C HIS A 243 10.70 -2.81 -21.46
N VAL A 244 10.43 -1.52 -21.70
CA VAL A 244 9.13 -0.87 -21.44
C VAL A 244 8.21 -1.11 -22.63
N ASN A 245 7.87 -2.38 -22.88
CA ASN A 245 6.84 -2.75 -23.86
C ASN A 245 5.47 -3.01 -23.21
N GLU A 246 5.30 -2.70 -21.92
CA GLU A 246 3.99 -2.74 -21.27
C GLU A 246 3.44 -1.32 -21.21
N VAL A 247 2.37 -1.11 -21.98
CA VAL A 247 1.53 0.08 -21.91
C VAL A 247 1.01 0.20 -20.48
N ASP A 248 1.33 1.31 -19.82
CA ASP A 248 0.77 1.74 -18.55
C ASP A 248 -0.76 1.90 -18.68
N CYS A 249 -1.51 0.80 -18.65
CA CYS A 249 -2.96 0.83 -18.48
C CYS A 249 -3.28 1.06 -17.00
N CYS A 250 -3.07 2.29 -16.53
CA CYS A 250 -3.37 2.72 -15.15
C CYS A 250 -4.89 2.80 -14.83
N HIS A 251 -5.74 2.12 -15.59
CA HIS A 251 -7.16 2.03 -15.34
C HIS A 251 -7.59 0.59 -15.53
N GLN A 252 -7.76 -0.16 -14.42
CA GLN A 252 -8.89 -1.05 -14.20
C GLN A 252 -8.75 -1.82 -12.88
N CYS A 253 -9.74 -1.58 -12.00
CA CYS A 253 -10.18 -2.38 -10.85
C CYS A 253 -9.08 -3.00 -9.97
N TYR A 254 -8.80 -2.32 -8.85
CA TYR A 254 -8.01 -2.86 -7.75
C TYR A 254 -8.94 -3.19 -6.58
N ALA A 255 -8.73 -4.36 -5.99
CA ALA A 255 -9.30 -4.75 -4.71
C ALA A 255 -8.27 -5.65 -4.02
N GLY A 256 -7.99 -5.39 -2.74
CA GLY A 256 -7.34 -6.37 -1.87
C GLY A 256 -8.33 -7.49 -1.59
N TRP A 257 -7.88 -8.72 -1.29
CA TRP A 257 -8.80 -9.81 -0.94
C TRP A 257 -8.16 -10.74 0.07
N ASN A 258 -8.71 -10.89 1.27
CA ASN A 258 -8.19 -11.85 2.24
C ASN A 258 -8.63 -13.29 1.87
N LEU A 259 -7.73 -14.29 1.86
CA LEU A 259 -8.02 -15.64 1.34
C LEU A 259 -7.05 -16.75 1.81
N TYR A 260 -7.61 -17.78 2.43
CA TYR A 260 -6.92 -18.95 2.99
C TYR A 260 -6.96 -20.16 2.05
N CYS A 261 -5.96 -21.04 2.16
CA CYS A 261 -5.89 -22.34 1.51
C CYS A 261 -5.66 -23.42 2.59
N PRO A 262 -6.58 -24.39 2.79
CA PRO A 262 -6.44 -25.42 3.81
C PRO A 262 -5.64 -26.61 3.30
N TRP A 263 -4.32 -26.49 3.16
CA TRP A 263 -3.45 -27.68 3.06
C TRP A 263 -2.18 -27.49 3.87
N ASN A 264 -2.11 -28.25 4.97
CA ASN A 264 -0.90 -28.41 5.79
C ASN A 264 0.27 -28.87 4.90
N ASN A 265 1.40 -28.16 4.96
CA ASN A 265 2.76 -28.59 4.62
C ASN A 265 3.36 -28.36 3.21
N CYS A 266 2.94 -27.40 2.38
CA CYS A 266 3.57 -27.21 1.05
C CYS A 266 4.38 -25.92 0.79
N TRP A 267 4.52 -24.98 1.73
CA TRP A 267 5.33 -23.77 1.47
C TRP A 267 6.83 -23.91 1.76
N THR A 268 7.28 -25.06 2.29
CA THR A 268 8.70 -25.31 2.59
C THR A 268 9.44 -26.08 1.50
N GLU A 269 8.77 -26.53 0.44
CA GLU A 269 9.37 -27.30 -0.65
C GLU A 269 8.94 -26.81 -2.04
N LEU A 270 9.01 -25.50 -2.28
CA LEU A 270 9.04 -24.90 -3.63
C LEU A 270 9.99 -23.69 -3.67
#